data_AF-A0A426WF17-F1
#
_entry.id   AF-A0A426WF17-F1
#
_cell.length_a   1.000
_cell.length_b   1.000
_cell.length_c   1.000
_cell.angle_alpha   90.00
_cell.angle_beta   90.00
_cell.angle_gamma   90.00
#
_symmetry.space_group_name_H-M   'P 1'
#
loop_
_entity.id
_entity.type
_entity.pdbx_description
1 polymer ?
#
loop_
_entity_poly.entity_id
_entity_poly.type
_entity_poly.pdbx_seq_one_letter_code
_entity_poly.pdbx_strand_id
1 'polypeptide(L)'
;MGNPEQQLDREEIKARLREIIKEQLEVDEVEYDENNLDNLTELEIDSLSFVEIIFEIEDKFDVKSAGGFSDDQLKEIKTTDDIADLIIAAKSAS
;
A
#
# COMPACT_ATOMS: atom_id res chain seq x y z
N MET A 1 16.03 22.33 4.97
CA MET A 1 15.41 22.22 3.64
C MET A 1 16.20 21.19 2.86
N GLY A 2 15.85 19.91 3.00
CA GLY A 2 16.38 18.84 2.17
C GLY A 2 15.31 18.46 1.17
N ASN A 3 15.61 18.61 -0.10
CA ASN A 3 15.07 17.79 -1.19
C ASN A 3 16.05 18.00 -2.35
N PRO A 4 16.67 16.93 -2.83
CA PRO A 4 16.37 16.57 -4.21
C PRO A 4 16.33 15.06 -4.41
N GLU A 5 15.53 14.66 -5.40
CA GLU A 5 15.46 13.33 -6.01
C GLU A 5 14.41 12.38 -5.39
N GLN A 6 13.53 11.93 -6.26
CA GLN A 6 12.27 11.24 -6.03
C GLN A 6 12.47 9.80 -5.54
N GLN A 7 13.07 9.63 -4.36
CA GLN A 7 13.00 8.35 -3.66
C GLN A 7 11.66 8.35 -2.94
N LEU A 8 10.75 7.46 -3.33
CA LEU A 8 9.60 7.18 -2.48
C LEU A 8 10.15 6.55 -1.20
N ASP A 9 10.28 7.35 -0.14
CA ASP A 9 10.64 6.84 1.16
C ASP A 9 9.55 5.88 1.62
N ARG A 10 9.96 4.68 2.08
CA ARG A 10 9.05 3.63 2.55
C ARG A 10 8.04 4.16 3.56
N GLU A 11 8.44 5.10 4.42
CA GLU A 11 7.56 5.76 5.38
C GLU A 11 6.44 6.58 4.72
N GLU A 12 6.72 7.30 3.63
CA GLU A 12 5.70 8.08 2.93
C GLU A 12 4.72 7.16 2.17
N ILE A 13 5.23 6.06 1.59
CA ILE A 13 4.36 5.04 1.01
C ILE A 13 3.46 4.46 2.10
N LYS A 14 4.02 4.03 3.23
CA LYS A 14 3.23 3.49 4.35
C LYS A 14 2.19 4.49 4.85
N ALA A 15 2.53 5.77 4.96
CA ALA A 15 1.59 6.81 5.37
C ALA A 15 0.39 6.90 4.40
N ARG A 16 0.64 6.87 3.09
CA ARG A 16 -0.43 6.85 2.09
C ARG A 16 -1.20 5.53 2.02
N LEU A 17 -0.53 4.40 2.20
CA LEU A 17 -1.19 3.09 2.31
C LEU A 17 -2.17 3.08 3.48
N ARG A 18 -1.75 3.62 4.64
CA ARG A 18 -2.61 3.76 5.81
C ARG A 18 -3.84 4.61 5.51
N GLU A 19 -3.70 5.72 4.77
CA GLU A 19 -4.85 6.54 4.36
C GLU A 19 -5.82 5.76 3.46
N ILE A 20 -5.32 5.06 2.44
CA ILE A 20 -6.17 4.27 1.53
C ILE A 20 -6.90 3.16 2.29
N ILE A 21 -6.20 2.43 3.17
CA ILE A 21 -6.79 1.36 3.97
C ILE A 21 -7.85 1.93 4.92
N LYS A 22 -7.62 3.10 5.54
CA LYS A 22 -8.61 3.78 6.38
C LYS A 22 -9.85 4.18 5.60
N GLU A 23 -9.67 4.77 4.41
CA GLU A 23 -10.79 5.15 3.54
C GLU A 23 -11.61 3.92 3.13
N GLN A 24 -10.96 2.81 2.79
CA GLN A 24 -11.63 1.59 2.33
C GLN A 24 -12.30 0.78 3.45
N LEU A 25 -11.69 0.74 4.64
CA LEU A 25 -12.28 0.05 5.79
C LEU A 25 -13.31 0.91 6.54
N GLU A 26 -13.46 2.19 6.18
CA GLU A 26 -14.29 3.18 6.90
C GLU A 26 -13.94 3.26 8.39
N VAL A 27 -12.69 2.97 8.75
CA VAL A 27 -12.23 2.90 10.13
C VAL A 27 -11.63 4.24 10.56
N ASP A 28 -12.11 4.74 11.71
CA ASP A 28 -11.56 5.94 12.33
C ASP A 28 -10.15 5.63 12.87
N GLU A 29 -9.21 6.59 12.72
CA GLU A 29 -7.79 6.48 13.13
C GLU A 29 -7.60 6.01 14.58
N VAL A 30 -8.64 6.14 15.40
CA VAL A 30 -8.64 5.92 16.84
C VAL A 30 -8.81 4.43 17.23
N GLU A 31 -9.39 3.59 16.37
CA GLU A 31 -9.60 2.16 16.69
C GLU A 31 -8.46 1.25 16.23
N TYR A 32 -7.77 1.63 15.14
CA TYR A 32 -6.65 0.84 14.63
C TYR A 32 -5.33 1.49 15.02
N ASP A 33 -4.70 0.90 16.04
CA ASP A 33 -3.32 1.22 16.40
C ASP A 33 -2.44 1.19 15.14
N GLU A 34 -1.52 2.14 14.99
CA GLU A 34 -0.72 2.29 13.76
C GLU A 34 0.02 1.00 13.36
N ASN A 35 0.28 0.13 14.35
CA ASN A 35 0.90 -1.17 14.20
C ASN A 35 -0.05 -2.23 13.60
N ASN A 36 -1.36 -2.10 13.80
CA ASN A 36 -2.37 -3.02 13.25
C ASN A 36 -2.67 -2.69 11.78
N LEU A 37 -2.67 -1.41 11.41
CA LEU A 37 -2.87 -1.01 10.00
C LEU A 37 -1.78 -1.53 9.07
N ASP A 38 -0.60 -1.85 9.62
CA ASP A 38 0.49 -2.43 8.86
C ASP A 38 0.27 -3.91 8.51
N ASN A 39 -0.66 -4.61 9.16
CA ASN A 39 -0.92 -6.03 8.95
C ASN A 39 -2.33 -6.28 8.39
N LEU A 40 -2.42 -6.40 7.07
CA LEU A 40 -3.69 -6.63 6.35
C LEU A 40 -4.36 -7.95 6.74
N THR A 41 -3.56 -8.95 7.18
CA THR A 41 -4.11 -10.24 7.63
C THR A 41 -4.80 -10.14 9.00
N GLU A 42 -4.36 -9.22 9.86
CA GLU A 42 -4.99 -8.97 11.17
C GLU A 42 -6.20 -8.02 11.04
N LEU A 43 -6.21 -7.18 10.00
CA LEU A 43 -7.35 -6.31 9.68
C LEU A 43 -8.56 -7.10 9.13
N GLU A 44 -8.45 -8.42 8.94
CA GLU A 44 -9.48 -9.30 8.39
C GLU A 44 -10.12 -8.73 7.10
N ILE A 45 -9.29 -8.12 6.24
CA ILE A 45 -9.77 -7.50 4.99
C ILE A 45 -10.35 -8.58 4.09
N ASP A 46 -11.58 -8.35 3.62
CA ASP A 46 -12.20 -9.26 2.66
C ASP A 46 -11.41 -9.26 1.33
N SER A 47 -11.37 -10.40 0.66
CA SER A 47 -10.76 -10.54 -0.67
C SER A 47 -11.21 -9.48 -1.69
N LEU A 48 -12.46 -8.99 -1.60
CA LEU A 48 -12.96 -7.94 -2.48
C LEU A 48 -12.34 -6.58 -2.11
N SER A 49 -12.40 -6.21 -0.84
CA SER A 49 -11.78 -4.97 -0.33
C SER A 49 -10.28 -4.95 -0.56
N PHE A 50 -9.61 -6.10 -0.47
CA PHE A 50 -8.20 -6.23 -0.77
C PHE A 50 -7.88 -5.85 -2.23
N VAL A 51 -8.66 -6.35 -3.19
CA VAL A 51 -8.49 -6.00 -4.60
C VAL A 51 -8.75 -4.51 -4.84
N GLU A 52 -9.74 -3.91 -4.18
CA GLU A 52 -10.03 -2.47 -4.28
C GLU A 52 -8.91 -1.60 -3.69
N ILE A 53 -8.41 -1.94 -2.50
CA ILE A 53 -7.27 -1.27 -1.87
C ILE A 53 -6.06 -1.32 -2.80
N ILE A 54 -5.72 -2.51 -3.32
CA ILE A 54 -4.59 -2.64 -4.25
C ILE A 54 -4.83 -1.83 -5.53
N PHE A 55 -6.02 -1.88 -6.10
CA PHE A 55 -6.33 -1.13 -7.32
C PHE A 55 -6.18 0.39 -7.11
N GLU A 56 -6.59 0.92 -5.96
CA GLU A 56 -6.36 2.31 -5.58
C GLU A 56 -4.87 2.61 -5.38
N ILE A 57 -4.12 1.72 -4.75
CA ILE A 57 -2.68 1.86 -4.56
C ILE A 57 -1.98 1.92 -5.91
N GLU A 58 -2.28 1.00 -6.81
CA GLU A 58 -1.69 1.00 -8.15
C GLU A 58 -2.00 2.27 -8.93
N ASP A 59 -3.18 2.86 -8.71
CA ASP A 59 -3.59 4.13 -9.31
C ASP A 59 -2.85 5.32 -8.69
N LYS A 60 -2.84 5.42 -7.35
CA LYS A 60 -2.24 6.51 -6.57
C LYS A 60 -0.72 6.58 -6.73
N PHE A 61 -0.07 5.43 -6.90
CA PHE A 61 1.38 5.32 -7.06
C PHE A 61 1.81 5.16 -8.52
N ASP A 62 0.88 5.19 -9.48
CA ASP A 62 1.11 5.00 -10.91
C ASP A 62 1.79 3.65 -11.25
N VAL A 63 1.60 2.64 -10.40
CA VAL A 63 2.16 1.29 -10.60
C VAL A 63 1.46 0.59 -11.76
N LYS A 64 0.20 0.92 -12.05
CA LYS A 64 -0.48 0.42 -13.27
C LYS A 64 0.28 0.74 -14.54
N SER A 65 0.94 1.90 -14.61
CA SER A 65 1.75 2.29 -15.75
C SER A 65 3.03 1.45 -15.89
N ALA A 66 3.53 0.90 -14.79
CA ALA A 66 4.70 0.01 -14.74
C ALA A 66 4.36 -1.47 -15.03
N GLY A 67 3.09 -1.80 -15.26
CA GLY A 67 2.63 -3.17 -15.51
C GLY A 67 1.78 -3.78 -14.37
N GLY A 68 1.52 -3.01 -13.31
CA GLY A 68 0.72 -3.44 -12.16
C GLY A 68 1.40 -4.52 -11.32
N PHE A 69 0.73 -4.93 -10.25
CA PHE A 69 1.13 -6.08 -9.45
C PHE A 69 0.59 -7.37 -10.08
N SER A 70 1.44 -8.39 -10.16
CA SER A 70 1.01 -9.72 -10.61
C SER A 70 0.21 -10.44 -9.54
N ASP A 71 -0.72 -11.33 -9.93
CA ASP A 71 -1.48 -12.20 -9.01
C ASP A 71 -0.62 -12.91 -7.97
N ASP A 72 0.63 -13.26 -8.30
CA ASP A 72 1.57 -13.89 -7.37
C ASP A 72 1.99 -12.91 -6.27
N GLN A 73 2.33 -11.68 -6.65
CA GLN A 73 2.67 -10.59 -5.71
C GLN A 73 1.46 -10.26 -4.83
N LEU A 74 0.27 -10.17 -5.40
CA LEU A 74 -0.97 -9.93 -4.65
C LEU A 74 -1.23 -10.99 -3.57
N LYS A 75 -0.82 -12.24 -3.80
CA LYS A 75 -0.96 -13.33 -2.82
C LYS A 75 0.13 -13.32 -1.75
N GLU A 76 1.29 -12.74 -2.06
CA GLU A 76 2.40 -12.59 -1.11
C GLU A 76 2.16 -11.40 -0.16
N ILE A 77 1.41 -10.39 -0.61
CA ILE A 77 1.02 -9.23 0.17
C ILE A 77 0.22 -9.65 1.40
N LYS A 78 0.83 -9.44 2.57
CA LYS A 78 0.22 -9.65 3.89
C LYS A 78 0.27 -8.42 4.76
N THR A 79 1.16 -7.49 4.42
CA THR A 79 1.45 -6.29 5.20
C THR A 79 1.59 -5.10 4.26
N THR A 80 1.39 -3.90 4.79
CA THR A 80 1.67 -2.65 4.07
C THR A 80 3.16 -2.53 3.70
N ASP A 81 4.06 -3.16 4.45
CA ASP A 81 5.48 -3.18 4.15
C ASP A 81 5.78 -3.94 2.86
N ASP A 82 5.07 -5.06 2.63
CA ASP A 82 5.16 -5.84 1.40
C ASP A 82 4.72 -5.00 0.18
N ILE A 83 3.55 -4.35 0.29
CA ILE A 83 3.07 -3.43 -0.75
C ILE A 83 4.06 -2.29 -0.98
N ALA A 84 4.60 -1.70 0.10
CA ALA A 84 5.55 -0.61 -0.02
C ALA A 84 6.82 -1.05 -0.75
N ASP A 85 7.31 -2.25 -0.47
CA ASP A 85 8.45 -2.84 -1.19
C ASP A 85 8.14 -3.04 -2.67
N LEU A 86 6.95 -3.55 -2.99
CA LEU A 86 6.50 -3.74 -4.37
C LEU A 86 6.40 -2.41 -5.13
N ILE A 87 5.88 -1.34 -4.50
CA ILE A 87 5.79 0.00 -5.09
C ILE A 87 7.20 0.54 -5.35
N ILE A 88 8.10 0.43 -4.36
CA ILE A 88 9.49 0.87 -4.51
C ILE A 88 10.16 0.12 -5.64
N ALA A 89 10.01 -1.21 -5.69
CA ALA A 89 10.58 -2.04 -6.75
C ALA A 89 10.02 -1.66 -8.14
N ALA A 90 8.71 -1.48 -8.25
CA ALA A 90 8.06 -1.08 -9.51
C ALA A 90 8.52 0.29 -9.99
N LYS A 91 8.65 1.27 -9.09
CA LYS A 91 9.12 2.62 -9.43
C LYS A 91 10.63 2.73 -9.62
N SER A 92 11.42 1.90 -8.94
CA SER A 92 12.87 1.84 -9.14
C SER A 92 13.24 1.14 -10.46
N ALA A 93 12.32 0.37 -11.03
CA ALA A 93 12.49 -0.31 -12.31
C ALA A 93 12.12 0.58 -13.54
N SER A 94 11.66 1.82 -13.33
CA SER A 94 11.45 2.86 -14.37
C SER A 94 12.56 3.91 -14.33
#